data_AF-A0A7S2IMI0-F1
#
_entry.id   AF-A0A7S2IMI0-F1
#
_cell.length_a   1.000
_cell.length_b   1.000
_cell.length_c   1.000
_cell.angle_alpha   90.00
_cell.angle_beta   90.00
_cell.angle_gamma   90.00
#
_symmetry.space_group_name_H-M   'P 1'
#
loop_
_entity.id
_entity.type
_entity.pdbx_description
1 polymer ?
#
loop_
_entity_poly.entity_id
_entity_poly.type
_entity_poly.pdbx_seq_one_letter_code
_entity_poly.pdbx_strand_id
1 'polypeptide(L)'
;CAFALVQSSNPKVIQSQVGLNEDPSAAPFTRALRKAEKVLVVRNRAVDLYGRIWCCWELAAASEYGFLKRPGTLMVAGPAAFSQDKAVDVTHANASNSNDKVRILLHILKNGSYDAVNETLTRVQNHVAEIA
;
A
#
# COMPACT_ATOMS: atom_id res chain seq x y z
N CYS A 1 -2.61 -4.85 -6.31
CA CYS A 1 -3.10 -3.86 -7.29
C CYS A 1 -3.17 -4.33 -8.76
N ALA A 2 -2.09 -4.79 -9.43
CA ALA A 2 -2.07 -4.93 -10.91
C ALA A 2 -3.24 -5.75 -11.51
N PHE A 3 -3.55 -6.94 -11.00
CA PHE A 3 -4.59 -7.80 -11.60
C PHE A 3 -6.04 -7.42 -11.27
N ALA A 4 -6.27 -6.44 -10.39
CA ALA A 4 -7.63 -6.01 -10.04
C ALA A 4 -8.21 -4.98 -11.02
N LEU A 5 -7.38 -4.45 -11.94
CA LEU A 5 -7.76 -3.45 -12.92
C LEU A 5 -7.58 -4.03 -14.33
N VAL A 6 -8.42 -3.60 -15.26
CA VAL A 6 -8.18 -3.83 -16.69
C VAL A 6 -6.82 -3.24 -17.04
N GLN A 7 -5.91 -4.09 -17.55
CA GLN A 7 -4.59 -3.63 -17.99
C GLN A 7 -4.73 -2.86 -19.29
N SER A 8 -4.31 -1.60 -19.29
CA SER A 8 -4.38 -0.71 -20.45
C SER A 8 -3.18 0.22 -20.46
N SER A 9 -2.65 0.48 -21.65
CA SER A 9 -1.66 1.54 -21.87
C SER A 9 -2.25 2.94 -21.78
N ASN A 10 -3.58 3.08 -21.82
CA ASN A 10 -4.28 4.35 -21.67
C ASN A 10 -4.47 4.70 -20.19
N PRO A 11 -3.80 5.74 -19.66
CA PRO A 11 -3.89 6.10 -18.24
C PRO A 11 -5.32 6.45 -17.80
N LYS A 12 -6.17 6.97 -18.71
CA LYS A 12 -7.56 7.32 -18.40
C LYS A 12 -8.40 6.08 -18.08
N VAL A 13 -8.13 4.96 -18.75
CA VAL A 13 -8.80 3.69 -18.49
C VAL A 13 -8.46 3.19 -17.09
N ILE A 14 -7.18 3.25 -16.70
CA ILE A 14 -6.75 2.88 -15.35
C ILE A 14 -7.34 3.83 -14.31
N GLN A 15 -7.25 5.14 -14.55
CA GLN A 15 -7.74 6.19 -13.65
C GLN A 15 -9.24 6.05 -13.35
N SER A 16 -10.05 5.72 -14.36
CA SER A 16 -11.50 5.52 -14.18
C SER A 16 -11.84 4.35 -13.26
N GLN A 17 -10.94 3.39 -13.08
CA GLN A 17 -11.16 2.21 -12.26
C GLN A 17 -10.63 2.37 -10.82
N VAL A 18 -9.71 3.31 -10.59
CA VAL A 18 -9.21 3.61 -9.25
C VAL A 18 -10.07 4.68 -8.59
N GLY A 19 -11.08 4.23 -7.83
CA GLY A 19 -11.78 5.06 -6.84
C GLY A 19 -12.47 6.31 -7.38
N LEU A 20 -12.99 6.25 -8.63
CA LEU A 20 -13.91 7.21 -9.27
C LEU A 20 -13.91 8.64 -8.69
N ASN A 21 -12.75 9.31 -8.80
CA ASN A 21 -12.57 10.74 -8.56
C ASN A 21 -12.55 11.26 -7.11
N GLU A 22 -11.90 10.61 -6.14
CA GLU A 22 -11.10 11.29 -5.08
C GLU A 22 -10.77 10.41 -3.88
N ASP A 23 -11.63 9.42 -3.58
CA ASP A 23 -11.50 8.64 -2.35
C ASP A 23 -10.72 7.34 -2.57
N PRO A 24 -9.47 7.22 -2.09
CA PRO A 24 -8.71 5.99 -2.19
C PRO A 24 -9.36 4.81 -1.43
N SER A 25 -10.27 5.07 -0.49
CA SER A 25 -11.03 4.04 0.25
C SER A 25 -12.06 3.30 -0.61
N ALA A 26 -12.50 3.94 -1.70
CA ALA A 26 -13.47 3.40 -2.65
C ALA A 26 -12.81 2.56 -3.77
N ALA A 27 -11.48 2.55 -3.84
CA ALA A 27 -10.76 1.82 -4.87
C ALA A 27 -11.02 0.30 -4.79
N PRO A 28 -11.02 -0.42 -5.93
CA PRO A 28 -11.34 -1.86 -5.96
C PRO A 28 -10.49 -2.71 -5.00
N PHE A 29 -9.20 -2.40 -4.88
CA PHE A 29 -8.29 -3.12 -3.97
C PHE A 29 -8.59 -2.81 -2.50
N THR A 30 -8.97 -1.60 -2.12
CA THR A 30 -9.36 -1.30 -0.73
C THR A 30 -10.67 -1.97 -0.36
N ARG A 31 -11.62 -2.05 -1.31
CA ARG A 31 -12.85 -2.82 -1.15
C ARG A 31 -12.59 -4.31 -1.00
N ALA A 32 -11.67 -4.87 -1.78
CA ALA A 32 -11.25 -6.27 -1.66
C ALA A 32 -10.55 -6.53 -0.33
N LEU A 33 -9.62 -5.64 0.05
CA LEU A 33 -8.87 -5.71 1.30
C LEU A 33 -9.79 -5.73 2.53
N ARG A 34 -10.86 -4.93 2.54
CA ARG A 34 -11.85 -4.92 3.62
C ARG A 34 -12.55 -6.26 3.84
N LYS A 35 -12.66 -7.08 2.79
CA LYS A 35 -13.28 -8.42 2.84
C LYS A 35 -12.24 -9.54 2.97
N ALA A 36 -10.96 -9.23 2.92
CA ALA A 36 -9.91 -10.24 2.98
C ALA A 36 -9.76 -10.78 4.41
N GLU A 37 -9.37 -12.04 4.53
CA GLU A 37 -9.03 -12.66 5.81
C GLU A 37 -7.53 -12.56 6.11
N LYS A 38 -6.72 -12.51 5.04
CA LYS A 38 -5.26 -12.41 5.10
C LYS A 38 -4.74 -11.43 4.06
N VAL A 39 -3.57 -10.87 4.34
CA VAL A 39 -2.80 -9.99 3.44
C VAL A 39 -1.41 -10.58 3.26
N LEU A 40 -1.00 -10.76 2.00
CA LEU A 40 0.34 -11.18 1.65
C LEU A 40 1.09 -10.01 1.00
N VAL A 41 2.23 -9.65 1.58
CA VAL A 41 3.17 -8.66 1.03
C VAL A 41 4.32 -9.41 0.39
N VAL A 42 4.45 -9.30 -0.94
CA VAL A 42 5.51 -9.97 -1.70
C VAL A 42 6.58 -8.95 -2.09
N ARG A 43 7.70 -8.95 -1.37
CA ARG A 43 8.87 -8.11 -1.67
C ARG A 43 9.72 -8.77 -2.75
N ASN A 44 10.46 -7.97 -3.49
CA ASN A 44 11.39 -8.43 -4.51
C ASN A 44 12.60 -7.48 -4.62
N ARG A 45 13.55 -7.79 -5.49
CA ARG A 45 14.76 -6.98 -5.72
C ARG A 45 14.61 -5.91 -6.81
N ALA A 46 13.56 -5.99 -7.62
CA ALA A 46 13.40 -5.16 -8.82
C ALA A 46 12.64 -3.86 -8.53
N VAL A 47 11.68 -3.88 -7.61
CA VAL A 47 10.79 -2.75 -7.34
C VAL A 47 10.61 -2.56 -5.83
N ASP A 48 10.87 -1.35 -5.38
CA ASP A 48 10.55 -0.92 -4.01
C ASP A 48 9.04 -0.67 -3.87
N LEU A 49 8.39 -1.43 -2.99
CA LEU A 49 6.97 -1.24 -2.67
C LEU A 49 6.72 0.06 -1.91
N TYR A 50 7.67 0.50 -1.07
CA TYR A 50 7.51 1.63 -0.16
C TYR A 50 7.71 2.98 -0.89
N GLY A 51 8.35 2.96 -2.07
CA GLY A 51 8.37 4.07 -3.01
C GLY A 51 7.07 4.25 -3.81
N ARG A 52 6.07 3.36 -3.67
CA ARG A 52 4.82 3.39 -4.46
C ARG A 52 3.63 3.75 -3.59
N ILE A 53 3.07 4.94 -3.79
CA ILE A 53 2.06 5.51 -2.88
C ILE A 53 0.79 4.64 -2.75
N TRP A 54 0.37 3.95 -3.82
CA TRP A 54 -0.75 3.02 -3.75
C TRP A 54 -0.46 1.79 -2.89
N CYS A 55 0.77 1.26 -2.92
CA CYS A 55 1.17 0.15 -2.04
C CYS A 55 1.25 0.62 -0.59
N CYS A 56 1.74 1.84 -0.36
CA CYS A 56 1.73 2.45 0.98
C CYS A 56 0.30 2.61 1.51
N TRP A 57 -0.63 3.06 0.67
CA TRP A 57 -2.05 3.14 1.01
C TRP A 57 -2.66 1.77 1.33
N GLU A 58 -2.41 0.75 0.50
CA GLU A 58 -2.90 -0.61 0.75
C GLU A 58 -2.43 -1.13 2.12
N LEU A 59 -1.17 -0.89 2.50
CA LEU A 59 -0.63 -1.26 3.82
C LEU A 59 -1.22 -0.44 4.97
N ALA A 60 -1.43 0.86 4.78
CA ALA A 60 -2.08 1.73 5.76
C ALA A 60 -3.52 1.24 6.04
N ALA A 61 -4.30 1.00 4.99
CA ALA A 61 -5.65 0.46 5.10
C ALA A 61 -5.66 -0.94 5.74
N ALA A 62 -4.67 -1.80 5.44
CA ALA A 62 -4.55 -3.10 6.09
C ALA A 62 -4.28 -2.98 7.61
N SER A 63 -3.47 -2.00 8.01
CA SER A 63 -3.23 -1.71 9.42
C SER A 63 -4.50 -1.27 10.14
N GLU A 64 -5.27 -0.38 9.50
CA GLU A 64 -6.58 0.08 10.01
C GLU A 64 -7.58 -1.07 10.17
N TYR A 65 -7.64 -2.00 9.21
CA TYR A 65 -8.49 -3.18 9.26
C TYR A 65 -7.97 -4.30 10.18
N GLY A 66 -6.89 -4.05 10.93
CA GLY A 66 -6.39 -4.92 11.99
C GLY A 66 -5.53 -6.09 11.51
N PHE A 67 -5.09 -6.11 10.25
CA PHE A 67 -4.21 -7.18 9.73
C PHE A 67 -2.83 -7.21 10.40
N LEU A 68 -2.37 -6.07 10.92
CA LEU A 68 -1.08 -5.99 11.60
C LEU A 68 -1.18 -6.29 13.11
N LYS A 69 -2.40 -6.42 13.65
CA LYS A 69 -2.65 -6.66 15.08
C LYS A 69 -3.03 -8.12 15.34
N ARG A 70 -3.57 -8.83 14.35
CA ARG A 70 -4.04 -10.21 14.49
C ARG A 70 -2.96 -11.19 14.00
N PRO A 71 -2.49 -12.13 14.84
CA PRO A 71 -1.51 -13.13 14.43
C PRO A 71 -1.95 -13.92 13.18
N GLY A 72 -1.03 -14.15 12.25
CA GLY A 72 -1.26 -14.95 11.04
C GLY A 72 -2.15 -14.30 9.95
N THR A 73 -2.50 -13.02 10.11
CA THR A 73 -3.32 -12.29 9.12
C THR A 73 -2.48 -11.41 8.18
N LEU A 74 -1.27 -11.02 8.57
CA LEU A 74 -0.26 -10.46 7.69
C LEU A 74 0.82 -11.52 7.44
N MET A 75 1.14 -11.75 6.17
CA MET A 75 2.25 -12.59 5.73
C MET A 75 3.19 -11.74 4.89
N VAL A 76 4.50 -11.90 5.07
CA VAL A 76 5.52 -11.21 4.27
C VAL A 76 6.43 -12.24 3.63
N ALA A 77 6.57 -12.18 2.31
CA ALA A 77 7.38 -13.10 1.52
C ALA A 77 8.40 -12.34 0.65
N GLY A 78 9.45 -13.05 0.25
CA GLY A 78 10.47 -12.54 -0.66
C GLY A 78 11.54 -11.67 0.01
N PRO A 79 12.60 -11.34 -0.74
CA PRO A 79 13.80 -10.70 -0.20
C PRO A 79 13.53 -9.26 0.24
N ALA A 80 14.07 -8.90 1.39
CA ALA A 80 14.01 -7.58 2.00
C ALA A 80 15.07 -6.61 1.40
N ALA A 81 15.17 -6.57 0.08
CA ALA A 81 16.28 -5.89 -0.62
C ALA A 81 16.27 -4.35 -0.47
N PHE A 82 15.11 -3.79 -0.13
CA PHE A 82 14.91 -2.36 0.11
C PHE A 82 14.72 -2.03 1.59
N SER A 83 14.94 -3.00 2.49
CA SER A 83 15.00 -2.69 3.93
C SER A 83 16.21 -1.81 4.19
N GLN A 84 15.97 -0.66 4.82
CA GLN A 84 17.01 0.32 5.14
C GLN A 84 16.99 0.64 6.63
N ASP A 85 18.11 1.15 7.13
CA ASP A 85 18.20 1.70 8.49
C ASP A 85 17.31 2.95 8.66
N LYS A 86 17.00 3.63 7.55
CA LYS A 86 16.12 4.79 7.55
C LYS A 86 14.66 4.37 7.50
N ALA A 87 13.85 4.96 8.38
CA ALA A 87 12.40 4.80 8.38
C ALA A 87 11.77 5.22 7.03
N VAL A 88 10.70 4.53 6.66
CA VAL A 88 9.91 4.85 5.47
C VAL A 88 9.21 6.20 5.67
N ASP A 89 9.23 7.03 4.63
CA ASP A 89 8.45 8.27 4.57
C ASP A 89 7.46 8.21 3.40
N VAL A 90 6.16 8.11 3.72
CA VAL A 90 5.08 8.02 2.74
C VAL A 90 4.99 9.24 1.82
N THR A 91 5.46 10.41 2.27
CA THR A 91 5.43 11.65 1.46
C THR A 91 6.41 11.59 0.28
N HIS A 92 7.44 10.74 0.37
CA HIS A 92 8.40 10.48 -0.70
C HIS A 92 7.91 9.46 -1.73
N ALA A 93 6.85 8.71 -1.44
CA ALA A 93 6.29 7.73 -2.35
C ALA A 93 5.61 8.39 -3.57
N ASN A 94 5.57 7.67 -4.70
CA ASN A 94 5.10 8.20 -5.98
C ASN A 94 4.06 7.29 -6.65
N ALA A 95 3.31 7.87 -7.58
CA ALA A 95 2.44 7.19 -8.53
C ALA A 95 2.69 7.76 -9.93
N SER A 96 2.39 6.98 -10.96
CA SER A 96 2.41 7.46 -12.35
C SER A 96 1.45 8.63 -12.59
N ASN A 97 0.38 8.70 -11.79
CA ASN A 97 -0.51 9.85 -11.71
C ASN A 97 -0.21 10.65 -10.43
N SER A 98 0.30 11.88 -10.58
CA SER A 98 0.63 12.74 -9.44
C SER A 98 -0.59 13.13 -8.60
N ASN A 99 -1.79 13.18 -9.20
CA ASN A 99 -3.02 13.46 -8.46
C ASN A 99 -3.37 12.34 -7.46
N ASP A 100 -3.01 11.09 -7.75
CA ASP A 100 -3.22 9.98 -6.81
C ASP A 100 -2.39 10.21 -5.54
N LYS A 101 -1.14 10.65 -5.69
CA LYS A 101 -0.27 10.98 -4.56
C LYS A 101 -0.90 12.03 -3.67
N VAL A 102 -1.33 13.15 -4.26
CA VAL A 102 -1.96 14.25 -3.51
C VAL A 102 -3.19 13.77 -2.75
N ARG A 103 -4.08 13.04 -3.42
CA ARG A 103 -5.34 12.55 -2.84
C ARG A 103 -5.11 11.56 -1.70
N ILE A 104 -4.20 10.61 -1.88
CA ILE A 104 -3.87 9.61 -0.85
C ILE A 104 -3.26 10.30 0.38
N LEU A 105 -2.32 11.22 0.17
CA LEU A 105 -1.69 11.96 1.26
C LEU A 105 -2.71 12.81 2.03
N LEU A 106 -3.60 13.53 1.33
CA LEU A 106 -4.71 14.26 1.96
C LEU A 106 -5.65 13.33 2.73
N HIS A 107 -5.96 12.15 2.18
CA HIS A 107 -6.82 11.17 2.85
C HIS A 107 -6.15 10.61 4.12
N ILE A 108 -4.85 10.37 4.10
CA ILE A 108 -4.09 9.94 5.29
C ILE A 108 -4.17 11.02 6.39
N LEU A 109 -3.91 12.29 6.06
CA LEU A 109 -3.99 13.39 7.04
C LEU A 109 -5.40 13.58 7.58
N LYS A 110 -6.44 13.41 6.75
CA LYS A 110 -7.83 13.56 7.17
C LYS A 110 -8.22 12.53 8.24
N ASN A 111 -7.63 11.34 8.20
CA ASN A 111 -8.01 10.22 9.06
C ASN A 111 -6.95 9.83 10.10
N GLY A 112 -5.83 10.57 10.18
CA GLY A 112 -4.72 10.23 11.07
C GLY A 112 -3.49 11.11 10.83
N SER A 113 -2.30 10.51 10.86
CA SER A 113 -1.03 11.19 10.65
C SER A 113 -0.11 10.40 9.72
N TYR A 114 0.84 11.10 9.08
CA TYR A 114 1.89 10.44 8.32
C TYR A 114 2.78 9.58 9.22
N ASP A 115 3.03 9.99 10.46
CA ASP A 115 3.89 9.25 11.39
C ASP A 115 3.35 7.85 11.68
N ALA A 116 2.05 7.71 11.93
CA ALA A 116 1.42 6.40 12.18
C ALA A 116 1.49 5.48 10.94
N VAL A 117 1.36 6.06 9.74
CA VAL A 117 1.55 5.34 8.49
C VAL A 117 3.01 4.96 8.30
N ASN A 118 3.95 5.87 8.51
CA ASN A 118 5.39 5.64 8.38
C ASN A 118 5.89 4.54 9.33
N GLU A 119 5.41 4.51 10.57
CA GLU A 119 5.69 3.44 11.53
C GLU A 119 5.17 2.09 11.02
N THR A 120 3.93 2.06 10.54
CA THR A 120 3.32 0.88 9.92
C THR A 120 4.15 0.36 8.75
N LEU A 121 4.52 1.24 7.82
CA LEU A 121 5.28 0.90 6.63
C LEU A 121 6.67 0.38 6.98
N THR A 122 7.37 1.07 7.89
CA THR A 122 8.71 0.69 8.36
C THR A 122 8.70 -0.67 9.03
N ARG A 123 7.69 -0.94 9.88
CA ARG A 123 7.52 -2.25 10.51
C ARG A 123 7.35 -3.36 9.49
N VAL A 124 6.53 -3.16 8.46
CA VAL A 124 6.30 -4.18 7.42
C VAL A 124 7.53 -4.33 6.53
N GLN A 125 8.23 -3.24 6.20
CA GLN A 125 9.48 -3.27 5.42
C GLN A 125 10.53 -4.15 6.08
N ASN A 126 10.67 -4.03 7.40
CA ASN A 126 11.66 -4.77 8.18
C ASN A 126 11.13 -6.11 8.74
N HIS A 127 9.93 -6.53 8.34
CA HIS A 127 9.39 -7.81 8.77
C HIS A 127 10.24 -8.97 8.24
N VAL A 128 10.61 -9.91 9.12
CA VAL A 128 11.26 -11.16 8.73
C VAL A 128 10.30 -11.95 7.85
N ALA A 129 10.76 -12.42 6.69
CA ALA A 129 9.90 -13.21 5.81
C ALA A 129 9.51 -14.52 6.50
N GLU A 130 8.24 -14.90 6.39
CA GLU A 130 7.83 -16.25 6.79
C GLU A 130 8.40 -17.22 5.74
N ILE A 131 9.32 -18.09 6.16
CA ILE A 131 9.86 -19.15 5.30
C ILE A 131 8.74 -20.18 5.17
N ALA A 132 8.13 -20.25 3.99
CA ALA A 132 7.20 -21.31 3.61
C ALA A 132 7.97 -22.60 3.24
#